data_AF-A0A7S4EFC9-F1
#
_entry.id   AF-A0A7S4EFC9-F1
#
_cell.length_a   1.000
_cell.length_b   1.000
_cell.length_c   1.000
_cell.angle_alpha   90.00
_cell.angle_beta   90.00
_cell.angle_gamma   90.00
#
_symmetry.space_group_name_H-M   'P 1'
#
loop_
_entity.id
_entity.type
_entity.pdbx_description
1 polymer ?
#
loop_
_entity_poly.entity_id
_entity_poly.type
_entity_poly.pdbx_seq_one_letter_code
_entity_poly.pdbx_strand_id
1 'polypeptide(L)'
;SPPKQRQLWGETQILPSDNWGQIFFDLFYVGGAYNLGNVIKTSDQNFRCILYFCAAGFPSMMMWYDKLYFDARFTTRPGHDTFHRFIEILQLCCVATALSRIRSVDILSHPCNHIDIFQFSVSLFLNSLLTIGRYVEVVKYVIGDPGSHAVARRDIKCRIIPSMLLLAATIDSGISFYGGAGGECEVNERPIWFLLASWTSWVIIGYCDQVIFAPKRQCIETSVPLNVHFCMHRYGEWFMLMFGESIMSLLIVEGDNESFDHSVKFYSGVLSVIFFAHLHFQSEPHHNEDHALTRSRHSNYLYTILAPIYSMALIATGICYKMFLYDYQKGNYRRTLGDSSYGAEYTDTDNEENKQQFTADLFSGSIATVLICTDMNALLHHGNQAIWNKFQTIPKFRLALLITSKYLLVFFLAVMSAFQNDPHFMAIFGLGAIIFQECLRRSFETWRQQVVTVSNTDDSSTDSEDTLGTCFTGYSADEDYQYEIESFTDAKMALAKFEQQGIVEAKPSAKVLHTPSKKMSDKVVTHSYYEF
;
A
#
# COMPACT_ATOMS: atom_id res chain seq x y z
N SER A 1 18.45 -0.36 23.79
CA SER A 1 17.25 -0.64 24.59
C SER A 1 16.50 -1.80 23.97
N PRO A 2 15.99 -2.76 24.76
CA PRO A 2 15.22 -3.87 24.21
C PRO A 2 13.99 -3.37 23.41
N PRO A 3 13.58 -4.10 22.35
CA PRO A 3 12.31 -3.84 21.69
C PRO A 3 11.15 -3.91 22.67
N LYS A 4 10.13 -3.07 22.50
CA LYS A 4 8.90 -3.10 23.28
C LYS A 4 7.72 -3.45 22.38
N GLN A 5 6.76 -4.19 22.92
CA GLN A 5 5.45 -4.31 22.27
C GLN A 5 4.82 -2.92 22.19
N ARG A 6 4.33 -2.53 21.01
CA ARG A 6 3.77 -1.20 20.76
C ARG A 6 2.40 -1.02 21.43
N GLN A 7 1.58 -2.06 21.36
CA GLN A 7 0.19 -2.04 21.80
C GLN A 7 -0.07 -3.27 22.67
N LEU A 8 -0.54 -3.09 23.91
CA LEU A 8 -1.06 -4.21 24.70
C LEU A 8 -2.53 -4.45 24.38
N TRP A 9 -3.02 -5.65 24.69
CA TRP A 9 -4.43 -5.99 24.54
C TRP A 9 -5.31 -5.12 25.44
N GLY A 10 -6.36 -4.53 24.87
CA GLY A 10 -7.32 -3.69 25.61
C GLY A 10 -6.87 -2.25 25.85
N GLU A 11 -5.64 -1.87 25.50
CA GLU A 11 -5.20 -0.47 25.53
C GLU A 11 -5.74 0.30 24.32
N THR A 12 -5.87 1.62 24.47
CA THR A 12 -6.19 2.53 23.37
C THR A 12 -5.04 2.59 22.37
N GLN A 13 -5.36 2.63 21.07
CA GLN A 13 -4.32 2.63 20.03
C GLN A 13 -3.61 3.99 20.00
N ILE A 14 -2.32 3.99 20.34
CA ILE A 14 -1.51 5.22 20.31
C ILE A 14 -0.82 5.32 18.96
N LEU A 15 -1.06 6.43 18.25
CA LEU A 15 -0.34 6.77 17.04
C LEU A 15 1.16 6.95 17.36
N PRO A 16 2.08 6.41 16.53
CA PRO A 16 3.49 6.75 16.67
C PRO A 16 3.67 8.26 16.57
N SER A 17 4.56 8.82 17.39
CA SER A 17 5.06 10.17 17.15
C SER A 17 5.74 10.25 15.78
N ASP A 18 5.54 11.37 15.10
CA ASP A 18 6.02 11.63 13.75
C ASP A 18 7.47 11.13 13.57
N ASN A 19 7.64 10.28 12.56
CA ASN A 19 8.93 9.73 12.21
C ASN A 19 9.24 10.09 10.77
N TRP A 20 9.94 11.22 10.57
CA TRP A 20 10.44 11.64 9.26
C TRP A 20 11.14 10.52 8.49
N GLY A 21 11.80 9.59 9.18
CA GLY A 21 12.42 8.43 8.54
C GLY A 21 11.46 7.52 7.77
N GLN A 22 10.16 7.50 8.12
CA GLN A 22 9.13 6.77 7.38
C GLN A 22 8.82 7.44 6.04
N ILE A 23 8.73 8.77 6.01
CA ILE A 23 8.53 9.53 4.76
C ILE A 23 9.73 9.32 3.82
N PHE A 24 10.96 9.40 4.33
CA PHE A 24 12.16 9.12 3.52
C PHE A 24 12.20 7.67 3.02
N PHE A 25 11.78 6.70 3.84
CA PHE A 25 11.67 5.31 3.41
C PHE A 25 10.72 5.15 2.22
N ASP A 26 9.59 5.84 2.27
CA ASP A 26 8.56 5.80 1.24
C ASP A 26 9.00 6.42 -0.09
N LEU A 27 9.81 7.49 -0.05
CA LEU A 27 10.35 8.13 -1.26
C LEU A 27 11.18 7.17 -2.13
N PHE A 28 11.86 6.18 -1.53
CA PHE A 28 12.56 5.18 -2.32
C PHE A 28 11.60 4.36 -3.20
N TYR A 29 10.38 4.10 -2.72
CA TYR A 29 9.36 3.36 -3.48
C TYR A 29 8.74 4.18 -4.59
N VAL A 30 8.75 5.51 -4.51
CA VAL A 30 8.42 6.37 -5.67
C VAL A 30 9.44 6.13 -6.78
N GLY A 31 10.74 6.19 -6.47
CA GLY A 31 11.80 5.86 -7.44
C GLY A 31 11.72 4.41 -7.94
N GLY A 32 11.35 3.48 -7.08
CA GLY A 32 11.09 2.08 -7.43
C GLY A 32 9.93 1.92 -8.41
N ALA A 33 8.81 2.59 -8.17
CA ALA A 33 7.64 2.58 -9.04
C ALA A 33 7.94 3.19 -10.42
N TYR A 34 8.69 4.29 -10.45
CA TYR A 34 9.21 4.87 -11.69
C TYR A 34 10.08 3.87 -12.47
N ASN A 35 11.02 3.20 -11.80
CA ASN A 35 11.88 2.19 -12.42
C ASN A 35 11.11 0.97 -12.91
N LEU A 36 10.09 0.52 -12.17
CA LEU A 36 9.16 -0.53 -12.61
C LEU A 36 8.43 -0.12 -13.89
N GLY A 37 8.08 1.17 -14.04
CA GLY A 37 7.51 1.66 -15.30
C GLY A 37 8.46 1.62 -16.48
N ASN A 38 9.75 1.79 -16.24
CA ASN A 38 10.75 1.61 -17.30
C ASN A 38 10.88 0.14 -17.73
N VAL A 39 10.67 -0.84 -16.84
CA VAL A 39 10.60 -2.27 -17.22
C VAL A 39 9.54 -2.47 -18.31
N ILE A 40 8.34 -1.91 -18.09
CA ILE A 40 7.21 -1.98 -19.04
C ILE A 40 7.50 -1.25 -20.34
N LYS A 41 8.04 -0.03 -20.26
CA LYS A 41 8.24 0.82 -21.44
C LYS A 41 9.31 0.28 -22.40
N THR A 42 10.34 -0.38 -21.88
CA THR A 42 11.54 -0.74 -22.67
C THR A 42 11.53 -2.15 -23.23
N SER A 43 10.63 -3.02 -22.77
CA SER A 43 10.57 -4.40 -23.26
C SER A 43 10.03 -4.47 -24.69
N ASP A 44 10.46 -5.50 -25.43
CA ASP A 44 9.90 -5.95 -26.72
C ASP A 44 8.45 -6.52 -26.61
N GLN A 45 7.61 -5.94 -25.74
CA GLN A 45 6.16 -6.15 -25.67
C GLN A 45 5.72 -7.61 -25.50
N ASN A 46 6.55 -8.40 -24.84
CA ASN A 46 6.24 -9.80 -24.56
C ASN A 46 5.69 -9.97 -23.15
N PHE A 47 4.97 -11.07 -22.92
CA PHE A 47 4.54 -11.50 -21.58
C PHE A 47 5.71 -11.55 -20.57
N ARG A 48 6.94 -11.75 -21.06
CA ARG A 48 8.18 -11.61 -20.29
C ARG A 48 8.24 -10.30 -19.52
N CYS A 49 7.80 -9.20 -20.10
CA CYS A 49 7.79 -7.92 -19.42
C CYS A 49 6.94 -7.93 -18.14
N ILE A 50 5.75 -8.51 -18.20
CA ILE A 50 4.82 -8.62 -17.06
C ILE A 50 5.46 -9.50 -15.98
N LEU A 51 6.11 -10.60 -16.38
CA LEU A 51 6.87 -11.45 -15.46
C LEU A 51 7.95 -10.66 -14.71
N TYR A 52 8.77 -9.88 -15.42
CA TYR A 52 9.84 -9.08 -14.81
C TYR A 52 9.28 -7.95 -13.93
N PHE A 53 8.23 -7.27 -14.39
CA PHE A 53 7.52 -6.26 -13.62
C PHE A 53 7.00 -6.83 -12.29
N CYS A 54 6.31 -7.96 -12.31
CA CYS A 54 5.82 -8.64 -11.11
C CYS A 54 6.95 -9.17 -10.21
N ALA A 55 7.97 -9.81 -10.79
CA ALA A 55 9.08 -10.39 -10.04
C ALA A 55 9.98 -9.32 -9.39
N ALA A 56 10.09 -8.13 -9.96
CA ALA A 56 10.78 -7.00 -9.33
C ALA A 56 9.88 -6.28 -8.32
N GLY A 57 8.61 -6.06 -8.66
CA GLY A 57 7.69 -5.28 -7.83
C GLY A 57 7.27 -5.99 -6.56
N PHE A 58 6.79 -7.24 -6.64
CA PHE A 58 6.23 -7.91 -5.47
C PHE A 58 7.22 -8.14 -4.32
N PRO A 59 8.45 -8.66 -4.55
CA PRO A 59 9.45 -8.79 -3.49
C PRO A 59 9.91 -7.45 -2.93
N SER A 60 9.95 -6.39 -3.75
CA SER A 60 10.27 -5.04 -3.29
C SER A 60 9.19 -4.51 -2.34
N MET A 61 7.91 -4.62 -2.71
CA MET A 61 6.80 -4.23 -1.85
C MET A 61 6.77 -5.06 -0.55
N MET A 62 7.16 -6.33 -0.58
CA MET A 62 7.29 -7.17 0.62
C MET A 62 8.24 -6.55 1.65
N MET A 63 9.31 -5.87 1.23
CA MET A 63 10.21 -5.16 2.16
C MET A 63 9.49 -4.03 2.92
N TRP A 64 8.62 -3.30 2.22
CA TRP A 64 7.79 -2.25 2.81
C TRP A 64 6.81 -2.84 3.83
N TYR A 65 6.12 -3.92 3.45
CA TYR A 65 5.20 -4.64 4.35
C TYR A 65 5.90 -5.20 5.58
N ASP A 66 7.06 -5.83 5.41
CA ASP A 66 7.83 -6.36 6.53
C ASP A 66 8.16 -5.28 7.55
N LYS A 67 8.57 -4.09 7.08
CA LYS A 67 8.80 -2.93 7.95
C LYS A 67 7.51 -2.43 8.59
N LEU A 68 6.43 -2.28 7.82
CA LEU A 68 5.12 -1.85 8.31
C LEU A 68 4.63 -2.73 9.47
N TYR A 69 4.58 -4.05 9.26
CA TYR A 69 4.04 -4.99 10.24
C TYR A 69 4.94 -5.13 11.46
N PHE A 70 6.26 -5.01 11.31
CA PHE A 70 7.16 -4.94 12.45
C PHE A 70 6.87 -3.67 13.26
N ASP A 71 6.90 -2.51 12.61
CA ASP A 71 6.74 -1.21 13.27
C ASP A 71 5.33 -1.04 13.85
N ALA A 72 4.31 -1.74 13.33
CA ALA A 72 2.95 -1.77 13.86
C ALA A 72 2.78 -2.61 15.13
N ARG A 73 3.68 -3.57 15.39
CA ARG A 73 3.63 -4.46 16.57
C ARG A 73 4.67 -4.11 17.62
N PHE A 74 5.82 -3.62 17.18
CA PHE A 74 6.97 -3.39 18.03
C PHE A 74 7.49 -1.97 17.87
N THR A 75 8.03 -1.42 18.95
CA THR A 75 8.68 -0.11 18.99
C THR A 75 10.00 -0.20 19.73
N THR A 76 11.01 0.50 19.22
CA THR A 76 12.31 0.66 19.87
C THR A 76 12.41 1.99 20.64
N ARG A 77 11.35 2.81 20.60
CA ARG A 77 11.23 4.09 21.32
C ARG A 77 10.74 3.88 22.76
N PRO A 78 11.11 4.77 23.71
CA PRO A 78 11.87 6.02 23.55
C PRO A 78 13.40 5.86 23.51
N GLY A 79 13.92 4.65 23.69
CA GLY A 79 15.34 4.41 23.99
C GLY A 79 16.34 4.69 22.87
N HIS A 80 15.88 4.93 21.63
CA HIS A 80 16.66 5.35 20.46
C HIS A 80 18.15 4.97 20.52
N ASP A 81 18.43 3.70 20.71
CA ASP A 81 19.81 3.26 20.76
C ASP A 81 20.40 3.29 19.35
N THR A 82 21.69 3.62 19.31
CA THR A 82 22.45 3.75 18.07
C THR A 82 22.41 2.47 17.24
N PHE A 83 22.29 1.31 17.90
CA PHE A 83 22.23 0.01 17.25
C PHE A 83 20.99 -0.17 16.35
N HIS A 84 19.77 0.08 16.86
CA HIS A 84 18.57 -0.06 16.02
C HIS A 84 18.53 0.95 14.89
N ARG A 85 19.01 2.19 15.13
CA ARG A 85 19.17 3.20 14.07
C ARG A 85 20.15 2.74 12.99
N PHE A 86 21.25 2.11 13.38
CA PHE A 86 22.20 1.55 12.43
C PHE A 86 21.59 0.41 11.61
N ILE A 87 20.82 -0.50 12.23
CA ILE A 87 20.06 -1.53 11.50
C ILE A 87 19.06 -0.90 10.53
N GLU A 88 18.33 0.14 10.95
CA GLU A 88 17.41 0.87 10.07
C GLU A 88 18.15 1.48 8.87
N ILE A 89 19.31 2.10 9.08
CA ILE A 89 20.13 2.64 7.98
C ILE A 89 20.58 1.53 7.03
N LEU A 90 21.06 0.39 7.55
CA LEU A 90 21.42 -0.75 6.71
C LEU A 90 20.22 -1.27 5.90
N GLN A 91 19.03 -1.31 6.52
CA GLN A 91 17.80 -1.69 5.86
C GLN A 91 17.45 -0.70 4.73
N LEU A 92 17.56 0.60 4.98
CA LEU A 92 17.38 1.65 3.97
C LEU A 92 18.37 1.51 2.82
N CYS A 93 19.64 1.23 3.10
CA CYS A 93 20.65 0.99 2.07
C CYS A 93 20.31 -0.22 1.19
N CYS A 94 19.79 -1.31 1.78
CA CYS A 94 19.34 -2.48 1.02
C CYS A 94 18.15 -2.13 0.12
N VAL A 95 17.17 -1.38 0.64
CA VAL A 95 15.98 -0.95 -0.12
C VAL A 95 16.36 -0.03 -1.26
N ALA A 96 17.16 1.00 -0.99
CA ALA A 96 17.65 1.93 -2.00
C ALA A 96 18.44 1.20 -3.10
N THR A 97 19.33 0.27 -2.71
CA THR A 97 20.11 -0.52 -3.67
C THR A 97 19.19 -1.38 -4.52
N ALA A 98 18.26 -2.13 -3.92
CA ALA A 98 17.30 -2.95 -4.68
C ALA A 98 16.50 -2.09 -5.68
N LEU A 99 15.84 -1.03 -5.21
CA LEU A 99 14.97 -0.23 -6.06
C LEU A 99 15.73 0.52 -7.16
N SER A 100 17.00 0.91 -6.93
CA SER A 100 17.86 1.53 -7.95
C SER A 100 18.32 0.57 -9.06
N ARG A 101 18.21 -0.74 -8.82
CA ARG A 101 18.63 -1.81 -9.74
C ARG A 101 17.49 -2.45 -10.52
N ILE A 102 16.26 -1.95 -10.34
CA ILE A 102 15.16 -2.27 -11.25
C ILE A 102 15.46 -1.57 -12.58
N ARG A 103 15.74 -2.36 -13.62
CA ARG A 103 16.18 -1.93 -14.96
C ARG A 103 15.33 -2.60 -16.05
N SER A 104 15.57 -2.26 -17.31
CA SER A 104 14.89 -2.88 -18.46
C SER A 104 15.02 -4.40 -18.47
N VAL A 105 14.10 -5.07 -19.17
CA VAL A 105 14.12 -6.53 -19.34
C VAL A 105 15.44 -6.98 -19.96
N ASP A 106 15.98 -6.24 -20.93
CA ASP A 106 17.26 -6.57 -21.58
C ASP A 106 18.41 -6.64 -20.58
N ILE A 107 18.47 -5.69 -19.64
CA ILE A 107 19.52 -5.67 -18.62
C ILE A 107 19.32 -6.81 -17.62
N LEU A 108 18.09 -7.01 -17.15
CA LEU A 108 17.79 -8.00 -16.11
C LEU A 108 17.81 -9.45 -16.61
N SER A 109 17.59 -9.67 -17.91
CA SER A 109 17.57 -10.99 -18.56
C SER A 109 18.95 -11.51 -18.96
N HIS A 110 19.97 -10.64 -18.96
CA HIS A 110 21.35 -10.98 -19.26
C HIS A 110 22.26 -10.78 -18.03
N PRO A 111 22.08 -11.59 -16.96
CA PRO A 111 22.85 -11.48 -15.73
C PRO A 111 24.37 -11.62 -15.93
N CYS A 112 24.81 -12.22 -17.04
CA CYS A 112 26.23 -12.39 -17.29
C CYS A 112 26.91 -11.09 -17.76
N ASN A 113 26.16 -10.19 -18.40
CA ASN A 113 26.66 -8.90 -18.88
C ASN A 113 26.42 -7.77 -17.85
N HIS A 114 25.40 -7.93 -16.99
CA HIS A 114 24.94 -6.88 -16.10
C HIS A 114 24.87 -7.34 -14.65
N ILE A 115 25.50 -6.58 -13.75
CA ILE A 115 25.53 -6.85 -12.32
C ILE A 115 24.19 -6.55 -11.62
N ASP A 116 23.27 -5.86 -12.29
CA ASP A 116 22.08 -5.27 -11.68
C ASP A 116 21.17 -6.32 -11.01
N ILE A 117 20.90 -7.46 -11.66
CA ILE A 117 20.06 -8.51 -11.08
C ILE A 117 20.72 -9.23 -9.88
N PHE A 118 22.05 -9.34 -9.89
CA PHE A 118 22.81 -9.82 -8.72
C PHE A 118 22.70 -8.83 -7.56
N GLN A 119 22.93 -7.53 -7.81
CA GLN A 119 22.81 -6.49 -6.78
C GLN A 119 21.37 -6.33 -6.27
N PHE A 120 20.38 -6.51 -7.14
CA PHE A 120 18.97 -6.51 -6.78
C PHE A 120 18.66 -7.67 -5.81
N SER A 121 18.96 -8.91 -6.22
CA SER A 121 18.65 -10.10 -5.45
C SER A 121 19.41 -10.16 -4.12
N VAL A 122 20.71 -9.81 -4.09
CA VAL A 122 21.49 -9.78 -2.84
C VAL A 122 20.93 -8.75 -1.85
N SER A 123 20.47 -7.59 -2.34
CA SER A 123 19.88 -6.55 -1.49
C SER A 123 18.56 -7.00 -0.87
N LEU A 124 17.72 -7.70 -1.64
CA LEU A 124 16.48 -8.32 -1.13
C LEU A 124 16.79 -9.37 -0.07
N PHE A 125 17.77 -10.24 -0.33
CA PHE A 125 18.19 -11.28 0.60
C PHE A 125 18.75 -10.69 1.90
N LEU A 126 19.66 -9.72 1.82
CA LEU A 126 20.23 -9.05 2.99
C LEU A 126 19.15 -8.33 3.82
N ASN A 127 18.20 -7.64 3.18
CA ASN A 127 17.06 -7.05 3.89
C ASN A 127 16.23 -8.13 4.60
N SER A 128 16.01 -9.27 3.96
CA SER A 128 15.29 -10.40 4.58
C SER A 128 16.03 -10.92 5.82
N LEU A 129 17.36 -11.04 5.77
CA LEU A 129 18.18 -11.40 6.93
C LEU A 129 18.13 -10.35 8.04
N LEU A 130 18.16 -9.06 7.72
CA LEU A 130 18.02 -7.97 8.70
C LEU A 130 16.66 -8.05 9.40
N THR A 131 15.59 -8.29 8.65
CA THR A 131 14.24 -8.48 9.20
C THR A 131 14.19 -9.70 10.13
N ILE A 132 14.74 -10.85 9.72
CA ILE A 132 14.85 -12.03 10.58
C ILE A 132 15.65 -11.70 11.85
N GLY A 133 16.76 -10.96 11.72
CA GLY A 133 17.57 -10.48 12.83
C GLY A 133 16.76 -9.65 13.85
N ARG A 134 15.94 -8.71 13.38
CA ARG A 134 15.03 -7.92 14.23
C ARG A 134 14.04 -8.81 14.98
N TYR A 135 13.48 -9.83 14.32
CA TYR A 135 12.60 -10.77 15.03
C TYR A 135 13.36 -11.67 16.01
N VAL A 136 14.59 -12.09 15.72
CA VAL A 136 15.44 -12.84 16.67
C VAL A 136 15.70 -12.00 17.93
N GLU A 137 15.91 -10.70 17.76
CA GLU A 137 16.03 -9.77 18.88
C GLU A 137 14.73 -9.71 19.71
N VAL A 138 13.57 -9.60 19.06
CA VAL A 138 12.26 -9.65 19.75
C VAL A 138 12.10 -10.97 20.51
N VAL A 139 12.48 -12.11 19.93
CA VAL A 139 12.42 -13.42 20.62
C VAL A 139 13.28 -13.46 21.89
N LYS A 140 14.39 -12.72 21.94
CA LYS A 140 15.32 -12.76 23.08
C LYS A 140 15.09 -11.68 24.11
N TYR A 141 14.75 -10.47 23.68
CA TYR A 141 14.86 -9.28 24.50
C TYR A 141 13.59 -8.45 24.58
N VAL A 142 12.49 -8.82 23.90
CA VAL A 142 11.28 -7.98 23.91
C VAL A 142 10.73 -7.79 25.33
N ILE A 143 10.34 -6.55 25.63
CA ILE A 143 9.51 -6.23 26.79
C ILE A 143 8.06 -6.15 26.30
N GLY A 144 7.23 -7.08 26.72
CA GLY A 144 5.81 -7.14 26.34
C GLY A 144 5.16 -8.44 26.80
N ASP A 145 3.99 -8.73 26.24
CA ASP A 145 3.25 -9.95 26.51
C ASP A 145 4.01 -11.20 26.03
N PRO A 146 3.78 -12.38 26.62
CA PRO A 146 4.36 -13.65 26.15
C PRO A 146 4.09 -13.92 24.66
N GLY A 147 2.96 -13.41 24.13
CA GLY A 147 2.60 -13.46 22.72
C GLY A 147 3.62 -12.83 21.79
N SER A 148 4.41 -11.86 22.26
CA SER A 148 5.48 -11.21 21.47
C SER A 148 6.55 -12.19 21.03
N HIS A 149 6.99 -13.07 21.92
CA HIS A 149 7.96 -14.12 21.58
C HIS A 149 7.37 -15.15 20.61
N ALA A 150 6.10 -15.52 20.81
CA ALA A 150 5.41 -16.50 19.96
C ALA A 150 5.24 -15.97 18.52
N VAL A 151 4.75 -14.74 18.36
CA VAL A 151 4.60 -14.08 17.06
C VAL A 151 5.94 -13.91 16.37
N ALA A 152 6.99 -13.49 17.08
CA ALA A 152 8.30 -13.32 16.47
C ALA A 152 8.90 -14.66 15.98
N ARG A 153 8.77 -15.75 16.75
CA ARG A 153 9.21 -17.09 16.30
C ARG A 153 8.47 -17.56 15.05
N ARG A 154 7.15 -17.33 15.02
CA ARG A 154 6.30 -17.65 13.87
C ARG A 154 6.71 -16.85 12.64
N ASP A 155 6.87 -15.54 12.80
CA ASP A 155 7.27 -14.62 11.74
C ASP A 155 8.69 -14.92 11.20
N ILE A 156 9.61 -15.45 12.02
CA ILE A 156 10.89 -16.00 11.56
C ILE A 156 10.67 -17.23 10.68
N LYS A 157 9.89 -18.21 11.14
CA LYS A 157 9.63 -19.45 10.40
C LYS A 157 9.03 -19.19 9.02
N CYS A 158 8.04 -18.29 8.96
CA CYS A 158 7.38 -17.93 7.70
C CYS A 158 8.31 -17.23 6.70
N ARG A 159 9.45 -16.69 7.14
CA ARG A 159 10.43 -16.03 6.27
C ARG A 159 11.55 -16.94 5.76
N ILE A 160 11.80 -18.09 6.41
CA ILE A 160 12.91 -18.98 6.02
C ILE A 160 12.82 -19.38 4.55
N ILE A 161 11.68 -19.89 4.09
CA ILE A 161 11.53 -20.37 2.70
C ILE A 161 11.67 -19.22 1.69
N PRO A 162 10.96 -18.08 1.82
CA PRO A 162 11.19 -16.90 0.98
C PRO A 162 12.65 -16.46 0.95
N SER A 163 13.33 -16.36 2.11
CA SER A 163 14.74 -15.97 2.18
C SER A 163 15.66 -16.95 1.44
N MET A 164 15.39 -18.25 1.49
CA MET A 164 16.17 -19.26 0.76
C MET A 164 15.98 -19.15 -0.76
N LEU A 165 14.79 -18.79 -1.22
CA LEU A 165 14.52 -18.51 -2.63
C LEU A 165 15.24 -17.22 -3.09
N LEU A 166 15.26 -16.17 -2.26
CA LEU A 166 16.07 -14.97 -2.52
C LEU A 166 17.57 -15.30 -2.59
N LEU A 167 18.07 -16.14 -1.67
CA LEU A 167 19.45 -16.62 -1.70
C LEU A 167 19.75 -17.41 -2.98
N ALA A 168 18.83 -18.28 -3.44
CA ALA A 168 18.98 -19.00 -4.69
C ALA A 168 19.05 -18.03 -5.89
N ALA A 169 18.21 -16.99 -5.92
CA ALA A 169 18.29 -15.93 -6.93
C ALA A 169 19.64 -15.21 -6.92
N THR A 170 20.18 -14.91 -5.73
CA THR A 170 21.51 -14.30 -5.56
C THR A 170 22.64 -15.19 -6.04
N ILE A 171 22.60 -16.48 -5.71
CA ILE A 171 23.63 -17.43 -6.13
C ILE A 171 23.59 -17.63 -7.65
N ASP A 172 22.41 -17.84 -8.24
CA ASP A 172 22.26 -18.09 -9.68
C ASP A 172 22.68 -16.86 -10.53
N SER A 173 22.25 -15.66 -10.12
CA SER A 173 22.68 -14.42 -10.77
C SER A 173 24.17 -14.13 -10.57
N GLY A 174 24.73 -14.44 -9.39
CA GLY A 174 26.16 -14.29 -9.10
C GLY A 174 27.03 -15.25 -9.92
N ILE A 175 26.64 -16.52 -10.04
CA ILE A 175 27.33 -17.51 -10.88
C ILE A 175 27.30 -17.06 -12.34
N SER A 176 26.15 -16.57 -12.82
CA SER A 176 26.01 -16.07 -14.19
C SER A 176 26.95 -14.89 -14.46
N PHE A 177 27.02 -13.92 -13.54
CA PHE A 177 27.85 -12.72 -13.69
C PHE A 177 29.36 -13.01 -13.58
N TYR A 178 29.79 -13.72 -12.54
CA TYR A 178 31.22 -13.97 -12.29
C TYR A 178 31.79 -15.18 -13.05
N GLY A 179 30.95 -16.14 -13.43
CA GLY A 179 31.36 -17.34 -14.17
C GLY A 179 31.37 -17.17 -15.69
N GLY A 180 30.67 -16.16 -16.22
CA GLY A 180 30.45 -15.95 -17.66
C GLY A 180 31.62 -15.29 -18.43
N ALA A 181 32.84 -15.29 -17.90
CA ALA A 181 33.98 -14.62 -18.55
C ALA A 181 34.38 -15.31 -19.86
N GLY A 182 33.74 -14.95 -20.98
CA GLY A 182 34.17 -15.27 -22.34
C GLY A 182 33.17 -15.97 -23.27
N GLY A 183 31.91 -16.20 -22.86
CA GLY A 183 30.86 -16.80 -23.69
C GLY A 183 29.82 -15.80 -24.19
N GLU A 184 29.06 -16.17 -25.23
CA GLU A 184 27.84 -15.44 -25.60
C GLU A 184 26.85 -15.49 -24.43
N CYS A 185 26.32 -14.32 -24.03
CA CYS A 185 25.40 -14.23 -22.91
C CYS A 185 24.03 -14.77 -23.31
N GLU A 186 23.69 -15.98 -22.90
CA GLU A 186 22.33 -16.49 -23.05
C GLU A 186 21.38 -15.82 -22.06
N VAL A 187 20.12 -15.64 -22.48
CA VAL A 187 19.02 -15.17 -21.62
C VAL A 187 18.85 -16.15 -20.45
N ASN A 188 18.97 -15.65 -19.22
CA ASN A 188 18.74 -16.44 -18.00
C ASN A 188 17.63 -15.81 -17.14
N GLU A 189 16.44 -16.43 -17.20
CA GLU A 189 15.26 -16.01 -16.44
C GLU A 189 15.16 -16.67 -15.05
N ARG A 190 16.06 -17.61 -14.70
CA ARG A 190 15.95 -18.36 -13.43
C ARG A 190 15.94 -17.47 -12.19
N PRO A 191 16.78 -16.41 -12.07
CA PRO A 191 16.72 -15.51 -10.91
C PRO A 191 15.36 -14.84 -10.76
N ILE A 192 14.72 -14.47 -11.87
CA ILE A 192 13.41 -13.81 -11.90
C ILE A 192 12.32 -14.74 -11.39
N TRP A 193 12.34 -16.02 -11.80
CA TRP A 193 11.43 -17.02 -11.27
C TRP A 193 11.63 -17.28 -9.77
N PHE A 194 12.88 -17.29 -9.28
CA PHE A 194 13.14 -17.41 -7.84
C PHE A 194 12.63 -16.21 -7.04
N LEU A 195 12.74 -14.99 -7.58
CA LEU A 195 12.21 -13.78 -6.96
C LEU A 195 10.68 -13.83 -6.84
N LEU A 196 9.99 -14.22 -7.92
CA LEU A 196 8.52 -14.37 -7.89
C LEU A 196 8.09 -15.53 -6.98
N ALA A 197 8.83 -16.65 -7.00
CA ALA A 197 8.61 -17.79 -6.11
C ALA A 197 8.77 -17.39 -4.63
N SER A 198 9.72 -16.51 -4.31
CA SER A 198 9.88 -15.99 -2.95
C SER A 198 8.62 -15.29 -2.45
N TRP A 199 8.07 -14.34 -3.22
CA TRP A 199 6.84 -13.65 -2.82
C TRP A 199 5.63 -14.58 -2.74
N THR A 200 5.42 -15.43 -3.74
CA THR A 200 4.31 -16.40 -3.71
C THR A 200 4.41 -17.37 -2.55
N SER A 201 5.63 -17.83 -2.21
CA SER A 201 5.84 -18.68 -1.02
C SER A 201 5.51 -17.95 0.28
N TRP A 202 5.83 -16.65 0.39
CA TRP A 202 5.46 -15.83 1.54
C TRP A 202 3.94 -15.72 1.71
N VAL A 203 3.22 -15.53 0.59
CA VAL A 203 1.74 -15.51 0.57
C VAL A 203 1.15 -16.85 1.01
N ILE A 204 1.65 -17.97 0.47
CA ILE A 204 1.11 -19.29 0.77
C ILE A 204 1.39 -19.68 2.22
N ILE A 205 2.65 -19.56 2.65
CA ILE A 205 3.08 -19.96 4.00
C ILE A 205 2.41 -19.07 5.05
N GLY A 206 2.37 -17.75 4.82
CA GLY A 206 1.73 -16.83 5.73
C GLY A 206 0.22 -17.09 5.85
N TYR A 207 -0.48 -17.43 4.76
CA TYR A 207 -1.90 -17.79 4.82
C TYR A 207 -2.10 -19.07 5.62
N CYS A 208 -1.35 -20.12 5.29
CA CYS A 208 -1.43 -21.39 5.98
C CYS A 208 -1.19 -21.22 7.49
N ASP A 209 -0.14 -20.52 7.88
CA ASP A 209 0.25 -20.36 9.28
C ASP A 209 -0.68 -19.39 10.06
N GLN A 210 -1.03 -18.23 9.49
CA GLN A 210 -1.81 -17.21 10.20
C GLN A 210 -3.32 -17.43 10.15
N VAL A 211 -3.81 -18.20 9.18
CA VAL A 211 -5.25 -18.37 8.94
C VAL A 211 -5.68 -19.81 9.16
N ILE A 212 -5.07 -20.77 8.46
CA ILE A 212 -5.50 -22.18 8.50
C ILE A 212 -5.08 -22.86 9.81
N PHE A 213 -3.81 -22.74 10.18
CA PHE A 213 -3.22 -23.42 11.34
C PHE A 213 -3.27 -22.60 12.62
N ALA A 214 -3.67 -21.33 12.54
CA ALA A 214 -3.78 -20.48 13.71
C ALA A 214 -4.87 -20.98 14.66
N PRO A 215 -4.60 -21.07 15.98
CA PRO A 215 -5.57 -21.57 16.95
C PRO A 215 -6.85 -20.73 16.92
N LYS A 216 -8.02 -21.38 16.95
CA LYS A 216 -9.34 -20.72 16.79
C LYS A 216 -9.59 -19.61 17.80
N ARG A 217 -9.04 -19.71 19.01
CA ARG A 217 -9.07 -18.65 20.02
C ARG A 217 -7.77 -17.85 19.95
N GLN A 218 -7.88 -16.52 19.84
CA GLN A 218 -6.76 -15.62 20.07
C GLN A 218 -6.45 -15.68 21.57
N CYS A 219 -5.45 -16.46 21.93
CA CYS A 219 -4.89 -16.41 23.28
C CYS A 219 -3.86 -15.27 23.28
N ILE A 220 -3.96 -14.36 24.26
CA ILE A 220 -2.97 -13.29 24.52
C ILE A 220 -1.54 -13.86 24.52
N GLU A 221 -1.39 -15.11 24.97
CA GLU A 221 -0.12 -15.86 24.99
C GLU A 221 0.48 -16.17 23.60
N THR A 222 -0.30 -16.07 22.52
CA THR A 222 0.09 -16.50 21.17
C THR A 222 0.00 -15.41 20.10
N SER A 223 -0.52 -14.24 20.45
CA SER A 223 -0.77 -13.16 19.50
C SER A 223 -0.48 -11.78 20.09
N VAL A 224 0.08 -10.92 19.25
CA VAL A 224 0.30 -9.49 19.52
C VAL A 224 -0.72 -8.70 18.70
N PRO A 225 -1.43 -7.74 19.30
CA PRO A 225 -2.37 -6.93 18.56
C PRO A 225 -1.60 -6.04 17.57
N LEU A 226 -2.16 -5.91 16.37
CA LEU A 226 -1.63 -4.98 15.38
C LEU A 226 -2.16 -3.58 15.71
N ASN A 227 -1.30 -2.56 15.72
CA ASN A 227 -1.78 -1.18 15.75
C ASN A 227 -2.42 -0.85 14.39
N VAL A 228 -3.74 -1.05 14.29
CA VAL A 228 -4.48 -0.93 13.03
C VAL A 228 -4.57 0.51 12.57
N HIS A 229 -4.75 1.46 13.50
CA HIS A 229 -4.74 2.88 13.17
C HIS A 229 -3.44 3.31 12.49
N PHE A 230 -2.29 2.85 13.01
CA PHE A 230 -1.00 3.07 12.35
C PHE A 230 -0.95 2.42 10.97
N CYS A 231 -1.43 1.17 10.84
CA CYS A 231 -1.44 0.51 9.54
C CYS A 231 -2.29 1.25 8.51
N MET A 232 -3.51 1.65 8.86
CA MET A 232 -4.42 2.41 8.00
C MET A 232 -3.75 3.68 7.47
N HIS A 233 -3.14 4.47 8.36
CA HIS A 233 -2.41 5.67 7.98
C HIS A 233 -1.31 5.36 6.95
N ARG A 234 -0.49 4.33 7.22
CA ARG A 234 0.62 3.95 6.34
C ARG A 234 0.15 3.37 5.00
N TYR A 235 -0.96 2.64 4.98
CA TYR A 235 -1.60 2.17 3.75
C TYR A 235 -2.11 3.35 2.92
N GLY A 236 -2.78 4.33 3.55
CA GLY A 236 -3.22 5.55 2.88
C GLY A 236 -2.06 6.32 2.25
N GLU A 237 -0.97 6.52 3.01
CA GLU A 237 0.26 7.14 2.47
C GLU A 237 0.82 6.33 1.30
N TRP A 238 0.90 5.01 1.42
CA TRP A 238 1.37 4.13 0.36
C TRP A 238 0.57 4.28 -0.94
N PHE A 239 -0.76 4.26 -0.86
CA PHE A 239 -1.61 4.44 -2.05
C PHE A 239 -1.52 5.84 -2.62
N MET A 240 -1.41 6.88 -1.79
CA MET A 240 -1.15 8.25 -2.26
C MET A 240 0.13 8.34 -3.09
N LEU A 241 1.18 7.60 -2.73
CA LEU A 241 2.42 7.55 -3.52
C LEU A 241 2.20 6.86 -4.87
N MET A 242 1.43 5.77 -4.92
CA MET A 242 1.14 5.07 -6.18
C MET A 242 0.28 5.93 -7.12
N PHE A 243 -0.70 6.66 -6.58
CA PHE A 243 -1.48 7.64 -7.35
C PHE A 243 -0.60 8.81 -7.80
N GLY A 244 0.25 9.32 -6.91
CA GLY A 244 1.19 10.39 -7.20
C GLY A 244 2.15 10.03 -8.32
N GLU A 245 2.76 8.84 -8.29
CA GLU A 245 3.62 8.35 -9.37
C GLU A 245 2.86 8.20 -10.68
N SER A 246 1.61 7.71 -10.63
CA SER A 246 0.78 7.58 -11.83
C SER A 246 0.53 8.94 -12.48
N ILE A 247 0.24 9.99 -11.69
CA ILE A 247 0.07 11.37 -12.19
C ILE A 247 1.40 11.95 -12.68
N MET A 248 2.47 11.83 -11.89
CA MET A 248 3.81 12.34 -12.24
C MET A 248 4.31 11.73 -13.55
N SER A 249 4.06 10.44 -13.77
CA SER A 249 4.39 9.76 -15.01
C SER A 249 3.70 10.36 -16.25
N LEU A 250 2.51 10.98 -16.10
CA LEU A 250 1.83 11.72 -17.16
C LEU A 250 2.38 13.13 -17.34
N LEU A 251 2.72 13.80 -16.24
CA LEU A 251 3.25 15.18 -16.26
C LEU A 251 4.66 15.28 -16.86
N ILE A 252 5.45 14.20 -16.77
CA ILE A 252 6.82 14.14 -17.33
C ILE A 252 6.82 13.99 -18.86
N VAL A 253 5.69 13.66 -19.48
CA VAL A 253 5.63 13.51 -20.93
C VAL A 253 5.71 14.89 -21.59
N GLU A 254 6.87 15.19 -22.18
CA GLU A 254 7.07 16.36 -23.01
C GLU A 254 6.33 16.14 -24.33
N GLY A 255 5.14 16.73 -24.52
CA GLY A 255 4.31 16.61 -25.72
C GLY A 255 4.11 17.94 -26.46
N ASP A 256 3.74 17.87 -27.75
CA ASP A 256 3.19 19.02 -28.48
C ASP A 256 1.81 19.32 -27.88
N ASN A 257 1.81 20.15 -26.83
CA ASN A 257 0.65 20.47 -25.98
C ASN A 257 -0.54 21.10 -26.72
N GLU A 258 -0.41 21.40 -28.00
CA GLU A 258 -1.41 22.12 -28.78
C GLU A 258 -2.45 21.19 -29.44
N SER A 259 -2.21 19.87 -29.48
CA SER A 259 -3.18 18.97 -30.11
C SER A 259 -4.35 18.59 -29.19
N PHE A 260 -5.54 18.51 -29.78
CA PHE A 260 -6.74 18.06 -29.10
C PHE A 260 -6.59 16.61 -28.60
N ASP A 261 -6.04 15.72 -29.43
CA ASP A 261 -5.90 14.29 -29.08
C ASP A 261 -4.96 14.07 -27.90
N HIS A 262 -3.85 14.81 -27.83
CA HIS A 262 -2.95 14.78 -26.66
C HIS A 262 -3.69 15.24 -25.40
N SER A 263 -4.42 16.35 -25.50
CA SER A 263 -5.20 16.89 -24.38
C SER A 263 -6.23 15.90 -23.87
N VAL A 264 -6.98 15.25 -24.76
CA VAL A 264 -7.99 14.24 -24.38
C VAL A 264 -7.36 13.08 -23.62
N LYS A 265 -6.26 12.51 -24.13
CA LYS A 265 -5.56 11.40 -23.46
C LYS A 265 -4.99 11.82 -22.11
N PHE A 266 -4.36 12.99 -22.04
CA PHE A 266 -3.76 13.53 -20.84
C PHE A 266 -4.80 13.76 -19.73
N TYR A 267 -5.87 14.51 -20.04
CA TYR A 267 -6.93 14.77 -19.07
C TYR A 267 -7.69 13.50 -18.70
N SER A 268 -7.89 12.57 -19.63
CA SER A 268 -8.49 11.27 -19.31
C SER A 268 -7.65 10.52 -18.29
N GLY A 269 -6.33 10.44 -18.48
CA GLY A 269 -5.41 9.80 -17.54
C GLY A 269 -5.44 10.45 -16.14
N VAL A 270 -5.34 11.79 -16.08
CA VAL A 270 -5.38 12.53 -14.80
C VAL A 270 -6.71 12.31 -14.09
N LEU A 271 -7.84 12.46 -14.78
CA LEU A 271 -9.16 12.25 -14.19
C LEU A 271 -9.35 10.80 -13.72
N SER A 272 -8.92 9.81 -14.50
CA SER A 272 -9.00 8.40 -14.11
C SER A 272 -8.25 8.11 -12.82
N VAL A 273 -7.03 8.64 -12.66
CA VAL A 273 -6.26 8.48 -11.41
C VAL A 273 -6.95 9.18 -10.23
N ILE A 274 -7.50 10.37 -10.42
CA ILE A 274 -8.26 11.09 -9.38
C ILE A 274 -9.50 10.28 -8.96
N PHE A 275 -10.25 9.74 -9.92
CA PHE A 275 -11.42 8.91 -9.61
C PHE A 275 -11.03 7.60 -8.93
N PHE A 276 -9.90 6.97 -9.28
CA PHE A 276 -9.39 5.82 -8.54
C PHE A 276 -9.03 6.16 -7.10
N ALA A 277 -8.37 7.30 -6.86
CA ALA A 277 -8.09 7.77 -5.51
C ALA A 277 -9.39 7.99 -4.72
N HIS A 278 -10.38 8.64 -5.33
CA HIS A 278 -11.70 8.82 -4.72
C HIS A 278 -12.38 7.49 -4.38
N LEU A 279 -12.43 6.56 -5.33
CA LEU A 279 -13.02 5.23 -5.16
C LEU A 279 -12.32 4.44 -4.05
N HIS A 280 -10.99 4.52 -3.99
CA HIS A 280 -10.18 3.88 -2.95
C HIS A 280 -10.50 4.44 -1.57
N PHE A 281 -10.39 5.75 -1.34
CA PHE A 281 -10.62 6.33 -0.01
C PHE A 281 -12.07 6.22 0.44
N GLN A 282 -13.04 6.24 -0.47
CA GLN A 282 -14.42 5.91 -0.12
C GLN A 282 -14.60 4.43 0.29
N SER A 283 -13.76 3.53 -0.21
CA SER A 283 -13.83 2.09 0.13
C SER A 283 -13.18 1.76 1.47
N GLU A 284 -12.36 2.66 2.01
CA GLU A 284 -11.75 2.51 3.32
C GLU A 284 -12.65 3.09 4.42
N PRO A 285 -12.86 2.38 5.53
CA PRO A 285 -13.63 2.90 6.66
C PRO A 285 -12.82 3.95 7.43
N HIS A 286 -13.51 4.97 7.96
CA HIS A 286 -12.90 5.99 8.83
C HIS A 286 -12.49 5.43 10.20
N HIS A 287 -13.28 4.51 10.74
CA HIS A 287 -13.02 3.89 12.05
C HIS A 287 -12.15 2.64 11.90
N ASN A 288 -11.17 2.49 12.78
CA ASN A 288 -10.28 1.33 12.82
C ASN A 288 -11.01 0.02 13.12
N GLU A 289 -12.11 0.06 13.87
CA GLU A 289 -12.90 -1.14 14.22
C GLU A 289 -13.55 -1.79 13.00
N ASP A 290 -13.95 -1.00 12.02
CA ASP A 290 -14.58 -1.46 10.78
C ASP A 290 -13.56 -1.92 9.72
N HIS A 291 -12.26 -1.73 9.97
CA HIS A 291 -11.22 -2.03 9.01
C HIS A 291 -11.02 -3.54 8.80
N ALA A 292 -10.61 -3.94 7.59
CA ALA A 292 -10.38 -5.35 7.26
C ALA A 292 -9.32 -6.00 8.18
N LEU A 293 -8.40 -5.18 8.70
CA LEU A 293 -7.30 -5.59 9.59
C LEU A 293 -7.78 -5.99 10.99
N THR A 294 -8.85 -5.38 11.52
CA THR A 294 -9.45 -5.73 12.83
C THR A 294 -10.46 -6.86 12.72
N ARG A 295 -11.22 -6.88 11.62
CA ARG A 295 -12.45 -7.67 11.51
C ARG A 295 -12.26 -9.18 11.63
N SER A 296 -11.34 -9.75 10.85
CA SER A 296 -11.08 -11.19 10.86
C SER A 296 -9.68 -11.51 10.37
N ARG A 297 -9.13 -12.66 10.76
CA ARG A 297 -7.81 -13.11 10.27
C ARG A 297 -7.79 -13.31 8.75
N HIS A 298 -8.88 -13.83 8.18
CA HIS A 298 -9.03 -13.97 6.74
C HIS A 298 -9.03 -12.59 6.05
N SER A 299 -9.84 -11.66 6.53
CA SER A 299 -9.94 -10.30 5.98
C SER A 299 -8.60 -9.57 6.05
N ASN A 300 -7.92 -9.64 7.20
CA ASN A 300 -6.62 -9.03 7.41
C ASN A 300 -5.59 -9.56 6.41
N TYR A 301 -5.47 -10.89 6.31
CA TYR A 301 -4.48 -11.50 5.43
C TYR A 301 -4.78 -11.25 3.95
N LEU A 302 -6.05 -11.36 3.54
CA LEU A 302 -6.46 -11.09 2.15
C LEU A 302 -6.23 -9.62 1.77
N TYR A 303 -6.56 -8.67 2.65
CA TYR A 303 -6.27 -7.24 2.41
C TYR A 303 -4.76 -7.01 2.22
N THR A 304 -3.94 -7.68 3.05
CA THR A 304 -2.48 -7.62 2.96
C THR A 304 -1.93 -8.12 1.61
N ILE A 305 -2.53 -9.16 1.02
CA ILE A 305 -2.13 -9.67 -0.31
C ILE A 305 -2.66 -8.75 -1.42
N LEU A 306 -3.88 -8.25 -1.25
CA LEU A 306 -4.57 -7.47 -2.26
C LEU A 306 -3.92 -6.11 -2.48
N ALA A 307 -3.40 -5.48 -1.42
CA ALA A 307 -2.76 -4.18 -1.51
C ALA A 307 -1.57 -4.13 -2.50
N PRO A 308 -0.57 -5.04 -2.47
CA PRO A 308 0.50 -5.05 -3.48
C PRO A 308 -0.02 -5.29 -4.91
N ILE A 309 -1.00 -6.17 -5.10
CA ILE A 309 -1.60 -6.42 -6.43
C ILE A 309 -2.26 -5.15 -6.94
N TYR A 310 -3.01 -4.48 -6.07
CA TYR A 310 -3.68 -3.23 -6.39
C TYR A 310 -2.67 -2.13 -6.76
N SER A 311 -1.59 -1.97 -5.99
CA SER A 311 -0.53 -0.99 -6.28
C SER A 311 0.15 -1.25 -7.62
N MET A 312 0.46 -2.51 -7.95
CA MET A 312 1.05 -2.87 -9.25
C MET A 312 0.11 -2.56 -10.42
N ALA A 313 -1.19 -2.80 -10.26
CA ALA A 313 -2.19 -2.48 -11.26
C ALA A 313 -2.37 -0.96 -11.46
N LEU A 314 -2.28 -0.17 -10.38
CA LEU A 314 -2.29 1.29 -10.46
C LEU A 314 -1.07 1.82 -11.24
N ILE A 315 0.13 1.35 -10.89
CA ILE A 315 1.37 1.72 -11.58
C ILE A 315 1.25 1.36 -13.08
N ALA A 316 0.86 0.12 -13.40
CA ALA A 316 0.69 -0.33 -14.78
C ALA A 316 -0.29 0.55 -15.56
N THR A 317 -1.40 0.94 -14.95
CA THR A 317 -2.40 1.83 -15.56
C THR A 317 -1.81 3.21 -15.87
N GLY A 318 -1.08 3.82 -14.92
CA GLY A 318 -0.41 5.10 -15.13
C GLY A 318 0.63 5.05 -16.26
N ILE A 319 1.38 3.95 -16.35
CA ILE A 319 2.36 3.73 -17.44
C ILE A 319 1.66 3.58 -18.79
N CYS A 320 0.54 2.87 -18.87
CA CYS A 320 -0.21 2.74 -20.11
C CYS A 320 -0.71 4.09 -20.64
N TYR A 321 -1.24 4.96 -19.77
CA TYR A 321 -1.59 6.33 -20.18
C TYR A 321 -0.36 7.11 -20.66
N LYS A 322 0.79 6.96 -19.99
CA LYS A 322 2.05 7.55 -20.45
C LYS A 322 2.45 7.04 -21.84
N MET A 323 2.29 5.74 -22.12
CA MET A 323 2.55 5.15 -23.43
C MET A 323 1.59 5.68 -24.51
N PHE A 324 0.31 5.84 -24.20
CA PHE A 324 -0.68 6.46 -25.10
C PHE A 324 -0.33 7.90 -25.51
N LEU A 325 0.33 8.65 -24.62
CA LEU A 325 0.84 9.99 -24.91
C LEU A 325 2.07 9.96 -25.81
N TYR A 326 2.99 9.00 -25.61
CA TYR A 326 4.17 8.85 -26.49
C TYR A 326 3.82 8.40 -27.91
N ASP A 327 2.84 7.51 -28.08
CA ASP A 327 2.44 7.04 -29.41
C ASP A 327 1.89 8.19 -30.28
N TYR A 328 1.35 9.25 -29.66
CA TYR A 328 0.94 10.46 -30.39
C TYR A 328 2.12 11.21 -31.04
N GLN A 329 3.27 11.28 -30.37
CA GLN A 329 4.40 12.09 -30.85
C GLN A 329 5.06 11.51 -32.11
N LYS A 330 5.02 10.19 -32.26
CA LYS A 330 5.63 9.50 -33.40
C LYS A 330 5.01 9.90 -34.74
N GLY A 331 3.72 10.27 -34.76
CA GLY A 331 2.99 10.58 -35.99
C GLY A 331 3.35 11.92 -36.62
N ASN A 332 3.79 12.91 -35.82
CA ASN A 332 3.90 14.30 -36.31
C ASN A 332 5.34 14.83 -36.38
N TYR A 333 6.22 14.58 -35.40
CA TYR A 333 7.63 14.99 -35.47
C TYR A 333 8.49 14.10 -34.57
N ARG A 334 9.35 13.27 -35.17
CA ARG A 334 10.42 12.51 -34.47
C ARG A 334 11.44 13.51 -33.88
N ARG A 335 11.16 14.08 -32.71
CA ARG A 335 12.23 14.63 -31.85
C ARG A 335 12.77 13.49 -31.00
N THR A 336 13.91 12.94 -31.42
CA THR A 336 14.72 12.02 -30.62
C THR A 336 15.26 12.75 -29.37
N LEU A 337 14.45 12.84 -28.32
CA LEU A 337 14.87 13.26 -26.99
C LEU A 337 15.79 12.18 -26.41
N GLY A 338 17.08 12.29 -26.73
CA GLY A 338 18.13 11.40 -26.23
C GLY A 338 19.01 10.75 -27.30
N ASP A 339 19.24 11.41 -28.44
CA ASP A 339 20.19 10.97 -29.45
C ASP A 339 21.63 10.89 -28.87
N SER A 340 21.93 9.73 -28.29
CA SER A 340 23.28 9.19 -28.15
C SER A 340 23.48 8.13 -29.24
N SER A 341 23.40 8.59 -30.49
CA SER A 341 24.35 8.29 -31.59
C SER A 341 24.67 6.84 -31.98
N TYR A 342 23.84 5.85 -31.67
CA TYR A 342 23.86 4.53 -32.33
C TYR A 342 22.41 4.01 -32.36
N GLY A 343 21.67 3.98 -33.46
CA GLY A 343 22.07 3.78 -34.85
C GLY A 343 21.50 2.45 -35.35
N ALA A 344 20.17 2.38 -35.51
CA ALA A 344 19.47 1.41 -36.36
C ALA A 344 18.04 1.92 -36.62
N GLU A 345 17.90 2.73 -37.67
CA GLU A 345 16.62 3.18 -38.20
C GLU A 345 15.98 2.03 -39.00
N TYR A 346 15.35 1.09 -38.31
CA TYR A 346 14.37 0.17 -38.89
C TYR A 346 13.00 0.57 -38.38
N THR A 347 12.24 1.31 -39.19
CA THR A 347 10.80 1.51 -39.00
C THR A 347 10.10 0.24 -39.47
N ASP A 348 10.14 -0.80 -38.64
CA ASP A 348 9.33 -1.99 -38.85
C ASP A 348 7.89 -1.67 -38.40
N THR A 349 7.02 -1.38 -39.37
CA THR A 349 5.61 -1.04 -39.13
C THR A 349 4.87 -2.14 -38.39
N ASP A 350 5.27 -3.40 -38.57
CA ASP A 350 4.65 -4.55 -37.92
C ASP A 350 4.92 -4.54 -36.41
N ASN A 351 6.02 -3.93 -35.97
CA ASN A 351 6.35 -3.77 -34.55
C ASN A 351 5.50 -2.67 -33.88
N GLU A 352 4.97 -1.71 -34.63
CA GLU A 352 4.14 -0.65 -34.05
C GLU A 352 2.73 -1.12 -33.70
N GLU A 353 2.10 -1.93 -34.57
CA GLU A 353 0.78 -2.49 -34.30
C GLU A 353 0.82 -3.45 -33.08
N ASN A 354 1.84 -4.31 -33.02
CA ASN A 354 2.05 -5.19 -31.87
C ASN A 354 2.25 -4.40 -30.56
N LYS A 355 2.93 -3.25 -30.63
CA LYS A 355 3.13 -2.37 -29.47
C LYS A 355 1.85 -1.76 -28.96
N GLN A 356 1.06 -1.26 -29.89
CA GLN A 356 -0.21 -0.66 -29.58
C GLN A 356 -1.16 -1.70 -28.98
N GLN A 357 -1.19 -2.92 -29.54
CA GLN A 357 -1.97 -4.04 -29.02
C GLN A 357 -1.52 -4.44 -27.60
N PHE A 358 -0.21 -4.60 -27.36
CA PHE A 358 0.31 -4.92 -26.04
C PHE A 358 -0.05 -3.86 -25.00
N THR A 359 0.07 -2.58 -25.37
CA THR A 359 -0.28 -1.45 -24.49
C THR A 359 -1.78 -1.46 -24.18
N ALA A 360 -2.61 -1.76 -25.18
CA ALA A 360 -4.04 -1.92 -25.05
C ALA A 360 -4.40 -3.08 -24.09
N ASP A 361 -3.79 -4.26 -24.28
CA ASP A 361 -4.00 -5.44 -23.43
C ASP A 361 -3.59 -5.15 -21.97
N LEU A 362 -2.42 -4.53 -21.77
CA LEU A 362 -1.92 -4.19 -20.45
C LEU A 362 -2.84 -3.17 -19.75
N PHE A 363 -3.28 -2.14 -20.47
CA PHE A 363 -4.22 -1.13 -19.96
C PHE A 363 -5.56 -1.74 -19.55
N SER A 364 -6.14 -2.56 -20.43
CA SER A 364 -7.39 -3.29 -20.20
C SER A 364 -7.30 -4.18 -18.95
N GLY A 365 -6.24 -4.99 -18.86
CA GLY A 365 -6.00 -5.87 -17.72
C GLY A 365 -5.75 -5.10 -16.42
N SER A 366 -4.98 -4.01 -16.46
CA SER A 366 -4.63 -3.25 -15.27
C SER A 366 -5.82 -2.48 -14.69
N ILE A 367 -6.63 -1.82 -15.53
CA ILE A 367 -7.85 -1.14 -15.07
C ILE A 367 -8.87 -2.14 -14.52
N ALA A 368 -9.10 -3.25 -15.21
CA ALA A 368 -10.00 -4.29 -14.71
C ALA A 368 -9.53 -4.80 -13.34
N THR A 369 -8.22 -5.00 -13.16
CA THR A 369 -7.62 -5.41 -11.88
C THR A 369 -7.80 -4.36 -10.79
N VAL A 370 -7.62 -3.07 -11.10
CA VAL A 370 -7.88 -1.95 -10.16
C VAL A 370 -9.32 -1.96 -9.65
N LEU A 371 -10.30 -2.12 -10.55
CA LEU A 371 -11.71 -2.16 -10.17
C LEU A 371 -12.03 -3.39 -9.31
N ILE A 372 -11.53 -4.57 -9.69
CA ILE A 372 -11.65 -5.79 -8.88
C ILE A 372 -11.06 -5.58 -7.48
N CYS A 373 -9.86 -4.98 -7.39
CA CYS A 373 -9.21 -4.74 -6.10
C CYS A 373 -10.01 -3.76 -5.22
N THR A 374 -10.54 -2.69 -5.81
CA THR A 374 -11.40 -1.73 -5.10
C THR A 374 -12.65 -2.41 -4.55
N ASP A 375 -13.27 -3.27 -5.35
CA ASP A 375 -14.46 -4.01 -4.94
C ASP A 375 -14.16 -5.03 -3.85
N MET A 376 -13.07 -5.77 -4.00
CA MET A 376 -12.60 -6.71 -2.98
C MET A 376 -12.23 -5.99 -1.69
N ASN A 377 -11.60 -4.82 -1.74
CA ASN A 377 -11.32 -4.01 -0.53
C ASN A 377 -12.63 -3.69 0.20
N ALA A 378 -13.62 -3.12 -0.50
CA ALA A 378 -14.93 -2.84 0.10
C ALA A 378 -15.59 -4.09 0.70
N LEU A 379 -15.45 -5.25 0.03
CA LEU A 379 -15.93 -6.54 0.56
C LEU A 379 -15.20 -6.96 1.84
N LEU A 380 -13.88 -6.78 1.91
CA LEU A 380 -13.05 -7.18 3.04
C LEU A 380 -13.31 -6.32 4.28
N HIS A 381 -13.55 -5.01 4.12
CA HIS A 381 -13.90 -4.10 5.22
C HIS A 381 -15.30 -4.41 5.77
N HIS A 382 -16.31 -4.45 4.90
CA HIS A 382 -17.70 -4.68 5.34
C HIS A 382 -18.00 -6.13 5.73
N GLY A 383 -17.20 -7.09 5.28
CA GLY A 383 -17.37 -8.52 5.53
C GLY A 383 -18.61 -9.14 4.90
N ASN A 384 -18.52 -10.44 4.62
CA ASN A 384 -19.54 -11.17 3.87
C ASN A 384 -20.93 -11.08 4.51
N GLN A 385 -21.03 -11.17 5.84
CA GLN A 385 -22.32 -11.18 6.52
C GLN A 385 -23.02 -9.81 6.50
N ALA A 386 -22.29 -8.71 6.70
CA ALA A 386 -22.93 -7.39 6.66
C ALA A 386 -23.37 -7.05 5.23
N ILE A 387 -22.58 -7.45 4.24
CA ILE A 387 -22.92 -7.28 2.82
C ILE A 387 -24.11 -8.15 2.46
N TRP A 388 -24.16 -9.39 2.93
CA TRP A 388 -25.30 -10.26 2.73
C TRP A 388 -26.58 -9.69 3.37
N ASN A 389 -26.50 -9.18 4.59
CA ASN A 389 -27.63 -8.52 5.26
C ASN A 389 -28.07 -7.27 4.48
N LYS A 390 -27.13 -6.47 3.96
CA LYS A 390 -27.41 -5.33 3.06
C LYS A 390 -28.06 -5.79 1.75
N PHE A 391 -27.71 -6.95 1.21
CA PHE A 391 -28.31 -7.50 0.00
C PHE A 391 -29.73 -7.99 0.22
N GLN A 392 -30.06 -8.46 1.43
CA GLN A 392 -31.43 -8.88 1.76
C GLN A 392 -32.42 -7.72 1.82
N THR A 393 -31.96 -6.49 2.08
CA THR A 393 -32.84 -5.30 2.11
C THR A 393 -33.16 -4.75 0.72
N ILE A 394 -32.43 -5.17 -0.32
CA ILE A 394 -32.58 -4.64 -1.68
C ILE A 394 -33.46 -5.58 -2.51
N PRO A 395 -34.42 -5.08 -3.30
CA PRO A 395 -35.20 -5.92 -4.21
C PRO A 395 -34.29 -6.76 -5.12
N LYS A 396 -34.52 -8.08 -5.18
CA LYS A 396 -33.66 -9.05 -5.88
C LYS A 396 -33.33 -8.65 -7.32
N PHE A 397 -34.29 -8.06 -8.05
CA PHE A 397 -34.09 -7.59 -9.41
C PHE A 397 -33.04 -6.46 -9.51
N ARG A 398 -33.10 -5.47 -8.60
CA ARG A 398 -32.13 -4.35 -8.57
C ARG A 398 -30.73 -4.84 -8.19
N LEU A 399 -30.65 -5.75 -7.22
CA LEU A 399 -29.40 -6.37 -6.81
C LEU A 399 -28.76 -7.17 -7.97
N ALA A 400 -29.56 -8.00 -8.64
CA ALA A 400 -29.09 -8.77 -9.80
C ALA A 400 -28.60 -7.85 -10.93
N LEU A 401 -29.34 -6.77 -11.22
CA LEU A 401 -28.94 -5.77 -12.21
C LEU A 401 -27.58 -5.13 -11.86
N LEU A 402 -27.38 -4.72 -10.60
CA LEU A 402 -26.15 -4.06 -10.16
C LEU A 402 -24.95 -5.01 -10.17
N ILE A 403 -25.12 -6.23 -9.67
CA ILE A 403 -24.07 -7.24 -9.70
C ILE A 403 -23.69 -7.56 -11.14
N THR A 404 -24.69 -7.77 -12.00
CA THR A 404 -24.47 -8.09 -13.41
C THR A 404 -23.80 -6.93 -14.15
N SER A 405 -24.26 -5.69 -13.97
CA SER A 405 -23.68 -4.52 -14.64
C SER A 405 -22.21 -4.32 -14.26
N LYS A 406 -21.89 -4.55 -12.98
CA LYS A 406 -20.53 -4.43 -12.45
C LYS A 406 -19.58 -5.50 -13.00
N TYR A 407 -19.96 -6.77 -12.96
CA TYR A 407 -19.12 -7.84 -13.51
C TYR A 407 -19.06 -7.80 -15.03
N LEU A 408 -20.13 -7.36 -15.71
CA LEU A 408 -20.10 -7.13 -17.15
C LEU A 408 -19.14 -6.00 -17.52
N LEU A 409 -19.10 -4.92 -16.74
CA LEU A 409 -18.16 -3.82 -16.93
C LEU A 409 -16.70 -4.27 -16.78
N VAL A 410 -16.40 -5.01 -15.72
CA VAL A 410 -15.05 -5.57 -15.48
C VAL A 410 -14.65 -6.53 -16.60
N PHE A 411 -15.57 -7.42 -17.00
CA PHE A 411 -15.34 -8.34 -18.12
C PHE A 411 -15.10 -7.56 -19.42
N PHE A 412 -15.95 -6.58 -19.73
CA PHE A 412 -15.81 -5.72 -20.90
C PHE A 412 -14.44 -5.03 -20.93
N LEU A 413 -14.01 -4.43 -19.81
CA LEU A 413 -12.69 -3.80 -19.72
C LEU A 413 -11.55 -4.78 -19.97
N ALA A 414 -11.63 -5.98 -19.41
CA ALA A 414 -10.62 -7.02 -19.59
C ALA A 414 -10.49 -7.52 -21.03
N VAL A 415 -11.57 -7.43 -21.84
CA VAL A 415 -11.57 -7.82 -23.26
C VAL A 415 -11.55 -6.63 -24.22
N MET A 416 -11.57 -5.39 -23.72
CA MET A 416 -11.73 -4.18 -24.52
C MET A 416 -10.62 -4.05 -25.58
N SER A 417 -9.39 -4.45 -25.24
CA SER A 417 -8.25 -4.43 -26.15
C SER A 417 -8.40 -5.33 -27.38
N ALA A 418 -9.25 -6.36 -27.33
CA ALA A 418 -9.55 -7.21 -28.48
C ALA A 418 -10.48 -6.53 -29.52
N PHE A 419 -11.20 -5.48 -29.10
CA PHE A 419 -12.13 -4.74 -29.95
C PHE A 419 -11.57 -3.41 -30.42
N GLN A 420 -10.74 -2.78 -29.59
CA GLN A 420 -10.17 -1.47 -29.86
C GLN A 420 -8.78 -1.40 -29.25
N ASN A 421 -7.80 -0.98 -30.05
CA ASN A 421 -6.44 -0.74 -29.60
C ASN A 421 -6.02 0.73 -29.79
N ASP A 422 -6.88 1.57 -30.39
CA ASP A 422 -6.62 3.00 -30.53
C ASP A 422 -6.49 3.69 -29.15
N PRO A 423 -5.36 4.35 -28.86
CA PRO A 423 -5.11 4.97 -27.56
C PRO A 423 -6.14 6.02 -27.12
N HIS A 424 -6.75 6.75 -28.07
CA HIS A 424 -7.73 7.77 -27.76
C HIS A 424 -9.04 7.12 -27.28
N PHE A 425 -9.54 6.14 -28.02
CA PHE A 425 -10.74 5.41 -27.61
C PHE A 425 -10.52 4.62 -26.31
N MET A 426 -9.36 4.00 -26.14
CA MET A 426 -9.00 3.28 -24.92
C MET A 426 -9.01 4.20 -23.70
N ALA A 427 -8.42 5.39 -23.80
CA ALA A 427 -8.42 6.38 -22.72
C ALA A 427 -9.84 6.83 -22.33
N ILE A 428 -10.70 7.12 -23.33
CA ILE A 428 -12.09 7.55 -23.10
C ILE A 428 -12.93 6.42 -22.52
N PHE A 429 -12.85 5.20 -23.07
CA PHE A 429 -13.60 4.06 -22.56
C PHE A 429 -13.16 3.67 -21.15
N GLY A 430 -11.85 3.72 -20.87
CA GLY A 430 -11.31 3.55 -19.52
C GLY A 430 -11.91 4.55 -18.54
N LEU A 431 -11.87 5.86 -18.85
CA LEU A 431 -12.48 6.90 -18.00
C LEU A 431 -13.99 6.71 -17.85
N GLY A 432 -14.70 6.46 -18.96
CA GLY A 432 -16.14 6.24 -18.96
C GLY A 432 -16.55 5.06 -18.09
N ALA A 433 -15.78 3.97 -18.11
CA ALA A 433 -16.01 2.82 -17.24
C ALA A 433 -15.82 3.15 -15.75
N ILE A 434 -14.79 3.93 -15.41
CA ILE A 434 -14.54 4.37 -14.02
C ILE A 434 -15.69 5.25 -13.52
N ILE A 435 -16.13 6.21 -14.32
CA ILE A 435 -17.27 7.08 -13.99
C ILE A 435 -18.54 6.24 -13.86
N PHE A 436 -18.76 5.28 -14.76
CA PHE A 436 -19.91 4.39 -14.68
C PHE A 436 -19.90 3.53 -13.41
N GLN A 437 -18.73 3.01 -13.00
CA GLN A 437 -18.57 2.30 -11.73
C GLN A 437 -18.92 3.19 -10.52
N GLU A 438 -18.46 4.44 -10.51
CA GLU A 438 -18.79 5.40 -9.46
C GLU A 438 -20.30 5.70 -9.42
N CYS A 439 -20.94 5.87 -10.58
CA CYS A 439 -22.39 6.05 -10.69
C CYS A 439 -23.16 4.83 -10.16
N LEU A 440 -22.71 3.60 -10.46
CA LEU A 440 -23.30 2.37 -9.92
C LEU A 440 -23.18 2.33 -8.40
N ARG A 441 -22.04 2.73 -7.85
CA ARG A 441 -21.79 2.78 -6.41
C ARG A 441 -22.69 3.79 -5.71
N ARG A 442 -22.85 5.00 -6.25
CA ARG A 442 -23.75 6.02 -5.69
C ARG A 442 -25.21 5.60 -5.76
N SER A 443 -25.62 5.00 -6.89
CA SER A 443 -26.99 4.49 -7.05
C SER A 443 -27.32 3.43 -5.99
N PHE A 444 -26.36 2.56 -5.66
CA PHE A 444 -26.50 1.58 -4.59
C PHE A 444 -26.77 2.23 -3.22
N GLU A 445 -25.97 3.24 -2.87
CA GLU A 445 -26.11 3.90 -1.57
C GLU A 445 -27.43 4.70 -1.47
N THR A 446 -27.85 5.37 -2.54
CA THR A 446 -29.16 6.05 -2.58
C THR A 446 -30.32 5.06 -2.42
N TRP A 447 -30.27 3.91 -3.09
CA TRP A 447 -31.31 2.88 -2.93
C TRP A 447 -31.34 2.31 -1.52
N ARG A 448 -30.18 2.15 -0.89
CA ARG A 448 -30.09 1.71 0.50
C ARG A 448 -30.77 2.70 1.44
N GLN A 449 -30.51 3.99 1.29
CA GLN A 449 -31.11 5.04 2.13
C GLN A 449 -32.65 5.06 2.00
N GLN A 450 -33.19 4.88 0.79
CA GLN A 450 -34.63 4.84 0.56
C GLN A 450 -35.34 3.70 1.31
N VAL A 451 -34.73 2.51 1.39
CA VAL A 451 -35.33 1.36 2.08
C VAL A 451 -35.44 1.60 3.59
N VAL A 452 -34.43 2.25 4.20
CA VAL A 452 -34.41 2.56 5.63
C VAL A 452 -35.49 3.60 6.00
N THR A 453 -35.77 4.56 5.12
CA THR A 453 -36.82 5.58 5.38
C THR A 453 -38.23 4.99 5.32
N VAL A 454 -38.49 4.05 4.39
CA VAL A 454 -39.82 3.42 4.27
C VAL A 454 -40.12 2.54 5.49
N SER A 455 -39.15 1.76 5.98
CA SER A 455 -39.37 0.91 7.16
C SER A 455 -39.72 1.70 8.42
N ASN A 456 -39.15 2.89 8.60
CA ASN A 456 -39.42 3.72 9.79
C ASN A 456 -40.79 4.42 9.74
N THR A 457 -41.36 4.60 8.55
CA THR A 457 -42.65 5.30 8.40
C THR A 457 -43.81 4.39 8.78
N ASP A 458 -43.73 3.11 8.43
CA ASP A 458 -44.78 2.13 8.70
C ASP A 458 -44.94 1.83 10.21
N ASP A 459 -43.83 1.84 10.96
CA ASP A 459 -43.84 1.57 12.41
C ASP A 459 -44.38 2.74 13.26
N SER A 460 -44.37 3.98 12.75
CA SER A 460 -44.84 5.17 13.48
C SER A 460 -46.37 5.35 13.50
N SER A 461 -47.13 4.45 12.87
CA SER A 461 -48.58 4.59 12.68
C SER A 461 -49.45 3.72 13.61
N THR A 462 -48.87 3.02 14.58
CA THR A 462 -49.62 2.32 15.63
C THR A 462 -49.56 3.10 16.94
N ASP A 463 -50.53 3.99 17.09
CA ASP A 463 -50.92 4.57 18.37
C ASP A 463 -51.26 3.46 19.38
N SER A 464 -50.42 3.31 20.39
CA SER A 464 -50.87 2.86 21.71
C SER A 464 -50.19 3.71 22.77
N GLU A 465 -50.95 4.65 23.31
CA GLU A 465 -50.79 5.15 24.67
C GLU A 465 -50.55 3.97 25.61
N ASP A 466 -49.35 3.85 26.19
CA ASP A 466 -49.18 3.71 27.65
C ASP A 466 -47.74 3.37 28.06
N THR A 467 -47.39 3.87 29.25
CA THR A 467 -46.30 3.48 30.15
C THR A 467 -44.86 3.98 29.89
N LEU A 468 -44.62 5.13 30.55
CA LEU A 468 -43.45 5.45 31.37
C LEU A 468 -42.59 4.24 31.78
N GLY A 469 -41.33 4.21 31.32
CA GLY A 469 -40.35 3.21 31.73
C GLY A 469 -38.93 3.61 31.34
N THR A 470 -38.33 4.48 32.12
CA THR A 470 -36.94 4.93 32.04
C THR A 470 -35.97 3.75 32.18
N CYS A 471 -35.14 3.48 31.16
CA CYS A 471 -33.90 2.74 31.34
C CYS A 471 -32.74 3.49 30.68
N PHE A 472 -32.06 4.25 31.53
CA PHE A 472 -30.80 4.95 31.27
C PHE A 472 -29.70 3.90 31.02
N THR A 473 -29.14 3.84 29.82
CA THR A 473 -27.83 3.20 29.60
C THR A 473 -26.84 4.28 29.25
N GLY A 474 -26.15 4.77 30.29
CA GLY A 474 -25.02 5.68 30.14
C GLY A 474 -23.80 4.90 29.68
N TYR A 475 -23.45 5.06 28.40
CA TYR A 475 -22.07 5.04 27.96
C TYR A 475 -21.75 6.46 27.50
N SER A 476 -20.98 7.18 28.31
CA SER A 476 -20.36 8.43 27.87
C SER A 476 -19.28 8.06 26.85
N ALA A 477 -19.58 8.28 25.58
CA ALA A 477 -18.55 8.43 24.58
C ALA A 477 -17.81 9.73 24.92
N ASP A 478 -16.53 9.63 25.27
CA ASP A 478 -15.62 10.75 25.12
C ASP A 478 -15.54 11.01 23.60
N GLU A 479 -16.16 12.11 23.19
CA GLU A 479 -16.22 12.58 21.82
C GLU A 479 -14.84 13.12 21.39
N ASP A 480 -13.96 12.23 20.94
CA ASP A 480 -12.89 12.60 20.01
C ASP A 480 -13.52 12.85 18.63
N TYR A 481 -14.15 14.03 18.47
CA TYR A 481 -14.57 14.51 17.15
C TYR A 481 -13.33 14.78 16.29
N GLN A 482 -12.98 13.84 15.42
CA GLN A 482 -12.29 14.18 14.18
C GLN A 482 -13.24 15.04 13.34
N TYR A 483 -12.89 16.31 13.17
CA TYR A 483 -13.66 17.26 12.36
C TYR A 483 -13.60 16.85 10.88
N GLU A 484 -14.71 16.34 10.34
CA GLU A 484 -14.96 16.41 8.90
C GLU A 484 -15.13 17.89 8.55
N ILE A 485 -14.18 18.44 7.78
CA ILE A 485 -14.30 19.79 7.23
C ILE A 485 -15.26 19.69 6.04
N GLU A 486 -16.56 19.68 6.32
CA GLU A 486 -17.60 19.62 5.28
C GLU A 486 -17.84 20.99 4.63
N SER A 487 -17.50 22.07 5.32
CA SER A 487 -17.65 23.43 4.80
C SER A 487 -16.44 24.33 5.07
N PHE A 488 -16.33 25.41 4.27
CA PHE A 488 -15.33 26.47 4.46
C PHE A 488 -15.45 27.16 5.84
N THR A 489 -16.64 27.08 6.45
CA THR A 489 -16.91 27.60 7.79
C THR A 489 -16.24 26.73 8.86
N ASP A 490 -16.25 25.41 8.67
CA ASP A 490 -15.62 24.44 9.58
C ASP A 490 -14.10 24.53 9.50
N ALA A 491 -13.56 24.77 8.30
CA ALA A 491 -12.13 25.05 8.11
C ALA A 491 -11.70 26.30 8.89
N LYS A 492 -12.52 27.36 8.86
CA LYS A 492 -12.26 28.60 9.58
C LYS A 492 -12.36 28.43 11.10
N MET A 493 -13.28 27.58 11.56
CA MET A 493 -13.46 27.27 12.98
C MET A 493 -12.33 26.39 13.52
N ALA A 494 -11.86 25.41 12.74
CA ALA A 494 -10.68 24.61 13.04
C ALA A 494 -9.42 25.49 13.09
N LEU A 495 -9.24 26.39 12.12
CA LEU A 495 -8.10 27.33 12.09
C LEU A 495 -8.10 28.27 13.31
N ALA A 496 -9.26 28.82 13.69
CA ALA A 496 -9.39 29.68 14.87
C ALA A 496 -9.09 28.93 16.19
N LYS A 497 -9.37 27.62 16.24
CA LYS A 497 -9.07 26.78 17.41
C LYS A 497 -7.58 26.40 17.46
N PHE A 498 -6.93 26.19 16.31
CA PHE A 498 -5.48 26.07 16.20
C PHE A 498 -4.75 27.35 16.62
N GLU A 499 -5.27 28.52 16.25
CA GLU A 499 -4.76 29.82 16.72
C GLU A 499 -4.95 30.01 18.23
N GLN A 500 -6.03 29.48 18.83
CA GLN A 500 -6.20 29.47 20.29
C GLN A 500 -5.25 28.50 21.01
N GLN A 501 -4.81 27.43 20.33
CA GLN A 501 -3.89 26.43 20.90
C GLN A 501 -2.41 26.78 20.65
N GLY A 502 -2.12 27.72 19.74
CA GLY A 502 -0.78 28.21 19.44
C GLY A 502 -0.49 29.57 20.07
N ILE A 503 0.41 29.58 21.06
CA ILE A 503 1.08 30.77 21.66
C ILE A 503 0.28 31.46 22.79
N VAL A 504 0.22 30.79 23.94
CA VAL A 504 0.49 31.47 25.21
C VAL A 504 1.81 30.91 25.73
N GLU A 505 2.91 31.57 25.39
CA GLU A 505 4.13 31.46 26.19
C GLU A 505 3.77 31.90 27.62
N ALA A 506 3.62 30.94 28.52
CA ALA A 506 3.47 31.20 29.93
C ALA A 506 4.78 31.84 30.44
N LYS A 507 4.74 33.17 30.56
CA LYS A 507 5.71 33.98 31.30
C LYS A 507 5.98 33.31 32.66
N PRO A 508 7.24 33.05 33.06
CA PRO A 508 7.52 32.39 34.33
C PRO A 508 7.06 33.29 35.48
N SER A 509 6.00 32.86 36.17
CA SER A 509 5.49 33.51 37.38
C SER A 509 6.57 33.45 38.46
N ALA A 510 6.99 34.62 38.93
CA ALA A 510 7.90 34.79 40.04
C ALA A 510 7.41 33.99 41.26
N LYS A 511 8.26 33.10 41.77
CA LYS A 511 8.04 32.39 43.03
C LYS A 511 8.00 33.40 44.18
N VAL A 512 6.82 33.53 44.78
CA VAL A 512 6.62 34.18 46.08
C VAL A 512 7.33 33.35 47.15
N LEU A 513 8.22 34.02 47.87
CA LEU A 513 9.03 33.49 48.95
C LEU A 513 8.14 33.31 50.20
N HIS A 514 7.72 32.07 50.50
CA HIS A 514 7.19 31.74 51.82
C HIS A 514 8.31 31.18 52.71
N THR A 515 8.63 31.94 53.75
CA THR A 515 9.48 31.54 54.88
C THR A 515 8.73 30.55 55.78
N PRO A 516 9.36 29.43 56.19
CA PRO A 516 8.96 28.71 57.39
C PRO A 516 10.02 28.86 58.49
N SER A 517 9.52 29.21 59.67
CA SER A 517 10.25 29.27 60.94
C SER A 517 10.68 27.88 61.42
N LYS A 518 12.01 27.68 61.46
CA LYS A 518 12.82 27.10 62.56
C LYS A 518 12.12 26.11 63.54
N LYS A 519 12.55 24.84 63.57
CA LYS A 519 13.54 24.28 64.53
C LYS A 519 13.65 22.74 64.47
N MET A 520 14.89 22.31 64.74
CA MET A 520 15.35 21.08 65.41
C MET A 520 15.87 19.86 64.60
N SER A 521 17.21 19.81 64.60
CA SER A 521 18.13 18.72 64.95
C SER A 521 18.32 17.49 64.06
N ASP A 522 19.56 17.40 63.58
CA ASP A 522 20.47 16.24 63.66
C ASP A 522 20.08 14.93 62.97
N LYS A 523 20.71 14.65 61.83
CA LYS A 523 21.92 13.81 61.77
C LYS A 523 22.40 13.64 60.32
N VAL A 524 23.70 13.89 60.16
CA VAL A 524 24.50 13.68 58.97
C VAL A 524 24.79 12.18 58.81
N VAL A 525 24.42 11.59 57.69
CA VAL A 525 25.12 10.43 57.10
C VAL A 525 25.11 10.59 55.57
N THR A 526 26.29 10.85 55.03
CA THR A 526 26.61 10.86 53.61
C THR A 526 26.87 9.43 53.14
N HIS A 527 26.24 9.01 52.03
CA HIS A 527 26.82 7.98 51.17
C HIS A 527 26.60 8.33 49.70
N SER A 528 27.73 8.63 49.07
CA SER A 528 27.99 8.68 47.63
C SER A 528 27.93 7.26 47.05
N TYR A 529 27.32 7.10 45.88
CA TYR A 529 27.66 6.02 44.93
C TYR A 529 27.54 6.51 43.48
N TYR A 530 28.74 6.62 42.89
CA TYR A 530 29.22 6.43 41.52
C TYR A 530 28.29 6.40 40.29
N GLU A 531 28.71 7.26 39.36
CA GLU A 531 28.87 7.10 37.90
C GLU A 531 28.84 5.67 37.32
N PHE A 532 28.05 5.51 36.26
CA PHE A 532 28.52 5.05 34.93
C PHE A 532 27.60 5.60 33.83
#